data_AF-A0A8T3X009-F1
#
_entry.id   AF-A0A8T3X009-F1
#
_cell.length_a   1.000
_cell.length_b   1.000
_cell.length_c   1.000
_cell.angle_alpha   90.00
_cell.angle_beta   90.00
_cell.angle_gamma   90.00
#
_symmetry.space_group_name_H-M   'P 1'
#
loop_
_entity.id
_entity.type
_entity.pdbx_description
1 polymer ?
#
loop_
_entity_poly.entity_id
_entity_poly.type
_entity_poly.pdbx_seq_one_letter_code
_entity_poly.pdbx_strand_id
1 'polypeptide(L)' 'MSTEEMVIEALRNSAVSLTAGEVSERAGISLPAALKCLENLEAKGLAERRERAGVTLYTVKGRRSGVI' A
#
# COMPACT_ATOMS: atom_id res chain seq x y z
N MET A 1 -9.39 10.53 9.33
CA MET A 1 -8.36 10.09 8.38
C MET A 1 -7.30 9.34 9.15
N SER A 2 -7.33 8.01 9.08
CA SER A 2 -6.39 7.12 9.79
C SER A 2 -5.15 6.83 8.96
N THR A 3 -4.04 6.43 9.57
CA THR A 3 -2.78 6.06 8.87
C THR A 3 -2.99 5.00 7.78
N GLU A 4 -3.88 4.03 8.04
CA GLU A 4 -4.24 3.01 7.04
C GLU A 4 -4.93 3.63 5.81
N GLU A 5 -5.81 4.62 6.01
CA GLU A 5 -6.47 5.32 4.90
C GLU A 5 -5.46 6.12 4.06
N MET A 6 -4.49 6.77 4.70
CA MET A 6 -3.41 7.49 4.01
C MET A 6 -2.57 6.56 3.14
N VAL A 7 -2.21 5.39 3.68
CA VAL A 7 -1.44 4.37 2.93
C VAL A 7 -2.25 3.79 1.78
N ILE A 8 -3.54 3.49 2.01
CA ILE A 8 -4.44 3.01 0.96
C ILE A 8 -4.57 4.07 -0.15
N GLU A 9 -4.71 5.34 0.20
CA GLU A 9 -4.80 6.43 -0.76
C GLU A 9 -3.49 6.59 -1.56
N ALA A 10 -2.34 6.52 -0.89
CA ALA A 10 -1.03 6.56 -1.53
C ALA A 10 -0.84 5.44 -2.57
N LEU A 11 -1.30 4.22 -2.23
CA LEU A 11 -1.28 3.07 -3.14
C LEU A 11 -2.33 3.20 -4.26
N ARG A 12 -3.54 3.70 -3.97
CA ARG A 12 -4.62 3.90 -4.95
C ARG A 12 -4.30 4.97 -5.99
N ASN A 13 -3.66 6.06 -5.57
CA ASN A 13 -3.22 7.13 -6.46
C ASN A 13 -1.97 6.74 -7.29
N SER A 14 -1.46 5.52 -7.12
CA SER A 14 -0.36 5.00 -7.92
C SER A 14 -0.88 3.99 -8.94
N ALA A 15 -0.63 4.25 -10.22
CA ALA A 15 -0.85 3.28 -11.30
C ALA A 15 0.16 2.11 -11.24
N VAL A 16 1.21 2.22 -10.43
CA VAL A 16 2.29 1.25 -10.28
C VAL A 16 2.42 0.78 -8.84
N SER A 17 2.97 -0.42 -8.64
CA SER A 17 3.32 -0.91 -7.31
C SER A 17 4.41 -0.04 -6.69
N LEU A 18 4.30 0.28 -5.41
CA LEU A 18 5.19 1.17 -4.68
C LEU A 18 6.01 0.40 -3.64
N THR A 19 7.23 0.83 -3.38
CA THR A 19 8.00 0.36 -2.22
C THR A 19 7.44 0.95 -0.92
N ALA A 20 7.79 0.35 0.22
CA ALA A 20 7.42 0.90 1.52
C ALA A 20 7.98 2.32 1.74
N GLY A 21 9.15 2.63 1.15
CA GLY A 21 9.74 3.97 1.14
C GLY A 21 8.87 4.98 0.41
N GLU A 22 8.48 4.67 -0.83
CA GLU A 22 7.62 5.55 -1.62
C GLU A 22 6.24 5.75 -0.98
N VAL A 23 5.68 4.72 -0.34
CA VAL A 23 4.44 4.82 0.43
C VAL A 23 4.61 5.77 1.62
N SER A 24 5.73 5.65 2.35
CA SER A 24 6.08 6.52 3.48
C SER A 24 6.13 7.99 3.06
N GLU A 25 6.82 8.28 1.94
CA GLU A 25 6.95 9.64 1.40
C GLU A 25 5.61 10.21 0.95
N ARG A 26 4.82 9.43 0.20
CA ARG A 26 3.51 9.88 -0.31
C ARG A 26 2.46 10.06 0.78
N ALA A 27 2.44 9.17 1.76
CA ALA A 27 1.53 9.27 2.90
C ALA A 27 2.02 10.28 3.96
N GLY A 28 3.24 10.80 3.85
CA GLY A 28 3.80 11.74 4.83
C GLY A 28 3.95 11.14 6.23
N ILE A 29 4.24 9.84 6.31
CA ILE A 29 4.43 9.10 7.57
C ILE A 29 5.84 8.53 7.64
N SER A 30 6.24 8.03 8.82
CA SER A 30 7.53 7.37 8.98
C SER A 30 7.56 5.98 8.33
N LEU A 31 8.73 5.57 7.84
CA LEU A 31 8.91 4.26 7.19
C LEU A 31 8.47 3.07 8.06
N PRO A 32 8.76 3.02 9.37
CA PRO A 32 8.26 1.94 10.23
C PRO A 32 6.72 1.92 10.35
N ALA A 33 6.07 3.10 10.35
CA ALA A 33 4.62 3.18 10.36
C ALA A 33 4.01 2.71 9.05
N ALA A 34 4.63 3.06 7.92
CA ALA A 34 4.24 2.58 6.59
C ALA A 34 4.36 1.06 6.50
N LEU A 35 5.49 0.47 6.92
CA LEU A 35 5.70 -0.98 6.95
C LEU A 35 4.63 -1.69 7.78
N LYS A 36 4.42 -1.25 9.02
CA LYS A 36 3.39 -1.83 9.90
C LYS A 36 1.98 -1.73 9.30
N CYS A 37 1.66 -0.63 8.65
CA CYS A 37 0.37 -0.47 7.95
C CYS A 37 0.26 -1.42 6.75
N LEU A 38 1.32 -1.53 5.94
CA LEU A 38 1.33 -2.42 4.78
C LEU A 38 1.17 -3.89 5.20
N GLU A 39 1.82 -4.32 6.28
CA GLU A 39 1.63 -5.66 6.87
C GLU A 39 0.19 -5.88 7.34
N ASN A 40 -0.40 -4.91 8.03
CA ASN A 40 -1.81 -4.98 8.45
C ASN A 40 -2.77 -5.05 7.24
N LEU A 41 -2.50 -4.27 6.19
CA LEU A 41 -3.32 -4.27 4.98
C LEU A 41 -3.16 -5.57 4.19
N GLU A 42 -1.98 -6.16 4.15
CA GLU A 42 -1.71 -7.49 3.60
C GLU A 42 -2.50 -8.56 4.37
N ALA A 43 -2.44 -8.54 5.70
CA ALA A 43 -3.20 -9.47 6.56
C ALA A 43 -4.72 -9.33 6.41
N LYS A 44 -5.21 -8.13 6.14
CA LYS A 44 -6.63 -7.85 5.83
C LYS A 44 -7.02 -8.18 4.39
N GLY A 45 -6.06 -8.57 3.54
CA GLY A 45 -6.29 -8.82 2.11
C GLY A 45 -6.61 -7.56 1.29
N LEU A 46 -6.26 -6.38 1.80
CA LEU A 46 -6.46 -5.06 1.18
C LEU A 46 -5.25 -4.60 0.37
N ALA A 47 -4.07 -5.14 0.65
CA ALA A 47 -2.85 -4.91 -0.11
C ALA A 47 -2.24 -6.25 -0.56
N GLU A 48 -1.49 -6.22 -1.66
CA GLU A 48 -0.72 -7.34 -2.16
C GLU A 48 0.75 -6.94 -2.23
N ARG A 49 1.60 -7.79 -1.65
CA ARG A 49 3.05 -7.68 -1.70
C ARG A 49 3.59 -8.52 -2.86
N ARG A 50 4.46 -7.94 -3.66
CA ARG A 50 5.19 -8.60 -4.75
C ARG A 50 6.66 -8.31 -4.63
N GLU A 51 7.48 -9.33 -4.82
CA GLU A 51 8.92 -9.15 -4.93
C GLU A 51 9.30 -9.06 -6.41
N ARG A 52 10.07 -8.03 -6.78
CA ARG A 52 10.57 -7.85 -8.15
C ARG A 52 12.02 -7.39 -8.09
N ALA A 53 12.91 -8.17 -8.71
CA ALA A 53 14.34 -7.85 -8.78
C ALA A 53 14.98 -7.54 -7.39
N GLY A 54 14.58 -8.27 -6.35
CA GLY A 54 15.07 -8.06 -4.98
C GLY A 54 14.44 -6.87 -4.24
N VAL A 55 13.41 -6.24 -4.80
CA VAL A 55 12.68 -5.12 -4.20
C VAL A 55 11.25 -5.55 -3.85
N THR A 56 10.84 -5.27 -2.62
CA THR A 56 9.46 -5.49 -2.16
C THR A 56 8.58 -4.33 -2.59
N LEU A 57 7.59 -4.64 -3.41
CA LEU A 57 6.60 -3.70 -3.93
C LEU A 57 5.22 -4.06 -3.38
N TYR A 58 4.41 -3.04 -3.18
CA TYR A 58 3.06 -3.12 -2.64
C TYR A 58 2.07 -2.50 -3.60
N THR A 59 0.90 -3.12 -3.73
CA THR A 59 -0.22 -2.56 -4.47
C THR A 59 -1.50 -2.73 -3.67
N VAL A 60 -2.48 -1.85 -3.89
CA VAL A 60 -3.79 -2.04 -3.26
C VAL A 60 -4.55 -3.13 -4.01
N LYS A 61 -5.12 -4.08 -3.29
CA LYS A 61 -6.07 -5.01 -3.85
C LYS A 61 -7.38 -4.25 -3.97
N GLY A 62 -7.64 -3.69 -5.15
CA GLY A 62 -8.93 -3.07 -5.41
C GLY A 62 -10.03 -4.08 -5.08
N ARG A 63 -10.98 -3.74 -4.20
CA ARG A 63 -12.30 -4.35 -4.28
C ARG A 63 -12.70 -4.16 -5.73
N ARG A 64 -12.73 -5.23 -6.50
CA ARG A 64 -13.27 -5.23 -7.85
C ARG A 64 -14.64 -4.60 -7.69
N SER A 65 -14.73 -3.36 -8.14
CA SER A 65 -16.00 -2.68 -8.32
C SER A 65 -16.76 -3.62 -9.24
N GLY A 66 -17.69 -4.39 -8.67
CA GLY A 66 -18.77 -4.98 -9.44
C GLY A 66 -19.55 -3.81 -9.98
N VAL A 67 -19.10 -3.28 -11.12
CA VAL A 67 -19.91 -2.46 -11.99
C VAL A 67 -20.86 -3.45 -12.64
N ILE A 68 -22.09 -3.41 -12.15
CA ILE A 68 -23.31 -3.88 -12.83
C ILE A 68 -23.45 -3.09 -14.13
#